data_AF-A0A5K7YHI4-F1
#
_entry.id   AF-A0A5K7YHI4-F1
#
_cell.length_a   1.000
_cell.length_b   1.000
_cell.length_c   1.000
_cell.angle_alpha   90.00
_cell.angle_beta   90.00
_cell.angle_gamma   90.00
#
_symmetry.space_group_name_H-M   'P 1'
#
loop_
_entity.id
_entity.type
_entity.pdbx_description
1 polymer ?
#
loop_
_entity_poly.entity_id
_entity_poly.type
_entity_poly.pdbx_seq_one_letter_code
_entity_poly.pdbx_strand_id
1 'polypeptide(L)'
;MADVQSKIREFIIENFLFGNANGLKDDTSFLEEGIIDSTGVLELVTFLEETYEIQVDDEELIPENLDSINNVTAYLEQKMA
;
A
#
# COMPACT_ATOMS: atom_id res chain seq x y z
N MET A 1 -7.69 6.01 10.96
CA MET A 1 -7.10 6.89 9.94
C MET A 1 -5.58 6.92 10.06
N ALA A 2 -4.98 7.53 11.11
CA ALA A 2 -3.51 7.53 11.28
C ALA A 2 -2.86 6.13 11.43
N ASP A 3 -3.62 5.15 11.93
CA ASP A 3 -3.15 3.77 12.14
C ASP A 3 -2.95 3.01 10.81
N VAL A 4 -3.85 3.21 9.84
CA VAL A 4 -3.81 2.51 8.54
C VAL A 4 -2.59 2.93 7.74
N GLN A 5 -2.42 4.24 7.59
CA GLN A 5 -1.26 4.83 6.91
C GLN A 5 0.06 4.39 7.56
N SER A 6 0.13 4.37 8.90
CA SER A 6 1.33 3.94 9.62
C SER A 6 1.62 2.45 9.39
N LYS A 7 0.60 1.59 9.42
CA LYS A 7 0.76 0.16 9.15
C LYS A 7 1.25 -0.13 7.73
N ILE A 8 0.63 0.50 6.73
CA ILE A 8 1.05 0.36 5.33
C ILE A 8 2.50 0.84 5.20
N ARG A 9 2.82 1.99 5.79
CA ARG A 9 4.18 2.53 5.77
C ARG A 9 5.19 1.56 6.37
N GLU A 10 4.91 1.02 7.56
CA GLU A 10 5.78 0.05 8.23
C GLU A 10 5.94 -1.21 7.37
N PHE A 11 4.83 -1.74 6.84
CA PHE A 11 4.85 -2.89 5.93
C PHE A 11 5.74 -2.63 4.71
N ILE A 12 5.61 -1.46 4.07
CA ILE A 12 6.43 -1.10 2.92
C ILE A 12 7.92 -0.99 3.31
N ILE A 13 8.20 -0.35 4.43
CA ILE A 13 9.58 -0.16 4.90
C ILE A 13 10.25 -1.49 5.22
N GLU A 14 9.55 -2.38 5.93
CA GLU A 14 10.09 -3.67 6.35
C GLU A 14 10.23 -4.66 5.19
N ASN A 15 9.23 -4.73 4.30
CA ASN A 15 9.20 -5.73 3.23
C ASN A 15 9.96 -5.29 1.97
N PHE A 16 9.95 -4.00 1.64
CA PHE A 16 10.51 -3.50 0.38
C PHE A 16 11.75 -2.61 0.56
N LEU A 17 11.79 -1.80 1.62
CA LEU A 17 12.91 -0.88 1.85
C LEU A 17 13.97 -1.40 2.83
N PHE A 18 13.85 -2.66 3.29
CA PHE A 18 14.79 -3.28 4.25
C PHE A 18 15.04 -2.42 5.51
N GLY A 19 14.01 -1.74 6.01
CA GLY A 19 14.11 -0.85 7.17
C GLY A 19 14.53 0.58 6.83
N ASN A 20 14.71 0.94 5.56
CA ASN A 20 15.18 2.25 5.14
C ASN A 20 14.06 3.15 4.63
N ALA A 21 13.46 3.94 5.51
CA ALA A 21 12.37 4.85 5.15
C ALA A 21 12.81 6.13 4.40
N ASN A 22 14.06 6.23 3.95
CA ASN A 22 14.64 7.50 3.52
C ASN A 22 14.10 7.91 2.14
N GLY A 23 13.11 8.79 2.14
CA GLY A 23 12.46 9.30 0.92
C GLY A 23 10.98 8.91 0.80
N LEU A 24 10.53 7.89 1.56
CA LEU A 24 9.14 7.44 1.55
C LEU A 24 8.23 8.48 2.22
N LYS A 25 7.46 9.17 1.39
CA LYS A 25 6.36 10.05 1.79
C LYS A 25 5.04 9.38 1.49
N ASP A 26 3.98 9.97 2.03
CA ASP A 26 2.62 9.45 1.89
C ASP A 26 2.11 9.53 0.44
N ASP A 27 2.66 10.50 -0.31
CA ASP A 27 2.42 10.78 -1.73
C ASP A 27 3.49 10.18 -2.65
N THR A 28 4.47 9.44 -2.10
CA THR A 28 5.51 8.81 -2.91
C THR A 28 4.90 7.68 -3.74
N SER A 29 5.14 7.74 -5.05
CA SER A 29 4.81 6.67 -5.98
C SER A 29 5.75 5.48 -5.80
N PHE A 30 5.20 4.34 -5.39
CA PHE A 30 5.93 3.10 -5.16
C PHE A 30 6.45 2.51 -6.47
N LEU A 31 5.69 2.63 -7.56
CA LEU A 31 6.10 2.10 -8.86
C LEU A 31 7.14 3.02 -9.51
N GLU A 32 6.95 4.35 -9.47
CA GLU A 32 7.93 5.28 -10.06
C GLU A 32 9.27 5.28 -9.32
N GLU A 33 9.25 5.21 -7.97
CA GLU A 33 10.50 5.06 -7.20
C GLU A 33 11.08 3.64 -7.27
N GLY A 34 10.37 2.67 -7.86
CA GLY A 34 10.79 1.27 -7.93
C GLY A 34 10.87 0.60 -6.56
N ILE A 35 10.03 1.05 -5.62
CA ILE A 35 9.88 0.48 -4.28
C ILE A 35 9.09 -0.83 -4.37
N ILE A 36 8.04 -0.83 -5.18
CA ILE A 36 7.18 -1.99 -5.41
C ILE A 36 7.26 -2.37 -6.89
N ASP A 37 7.37 -3.68 -7.14
CA ASP A 37 7.18 -4.29 -8.45
C ASP A 37 5.77 -4.91 -8.57
N SER A 38 5.41 -5.40 -9.76
CA SER A 38 4.13 -6.08 -10.00
C SER A 38 3.82 -7.21 -9.00
N THR A 39 4.85 -7.90 -8.50
CA THR A 39 4.69 -8.96 -7.48
C THR A 39 4.46 -8.37 -6.09
N GLY A 40 5.09 -7.24 -5.79
CA GLY A 40 4.93 -6.57 -4.49
C GLY A 40 3.54 -5.97 -4.29
N VAL A 41 2.87 -5.58 -5.38
CA VAL A 41 1.47 -5.14 -5.33
C VAL A 41 0.57 -6.26 -4.80
N LEU A 42 0.78 -7.50 -5.25
CA LEU A 42 0.00 -8.65 -4.78
C LEU A 42 0.24 -8.95 -3.28
N GLU A 43 1.48 -8.83 -2.81
CA GLU A 43 1.83 -8.97 -1.39
C GLU A 43 1.16 -7.89 -0.54
N LEU A 44 1.20 -6.63 -1.02
CA LEU A 44 0.52 -5.51 -0.36
C LEU A 44 -0.98 -5.77 -0.27
N VAL A 45 -1.60 -6.18 -1.38
CA VAL A 45 -3.04 -6.48 -1.44
C VAL A 45 -3.38 -7.59 -0.47
N THR A 46 -2.64 -8.70 -0.50
CA THR A 46 -2.83 -9.82 0.42
C THR A 46 -2.74 -9.36 1.87
N PHE A 47 -1.75 -8.54 2.21
CA PHE A 47 -1.61 -7.94 3.54
C PHE A 47 -2.83 -7.11 3.93
N LEU A 48 -3.38 -6.31 3.00
CA LEU A 48 -4.57 -5.50 3.25
C LEU A 48 -5.82 -6.37 3.43
N GLU A 49 -6.03 -7.35 2.57
CA GLU A 49 -7.14 -8.31 2.66
C GLU A 49 -7.11 -9.07 3.99
N GLU A 50 -5.94 -9.57 4.42
CA GLU A 50 -5.81 -10.28 5.69
C GLU A 50 -5.90 -9.36 6.92
N THR A 51 -5.34 -8.14 6.84
CA THR A 51 -5.32 -7.21 7.99
C THR A 51 -6.69 -6.57 8.24
N TYR A 52 -7.43 -6.32 7.17
CA TYR A 52 -8.67 -5.54 7.21
C TYR A 52 -9.91 -6.35 6.81
N GLU A 53 -9.76 -7.65 6.52
CA GLU A 53 -10.83 -8.55 6.09
C GLU A 53 -11.62 -8.00 4.89
N ILE A 54 -10.92 -7.34 3.97
CA ILE A 54 -11.48 -6.84 2.72
C ILE A 54 -11.18 -7.79 1.56
N GLN A 55 -11.92 -7.65 0.46
CA GLN A 55 -11.62 -8.31 -0.80
C GLN A 55 -11.23 -7.25 -1.83
N VAL A 56 -10.09 -7.40 -2.51
CA VAL A 56 -9.63 -6.50 -3.57
C VAL A 56 -9.81 -7.21 -4.91
N ASP A 57 -10.59 -6.62 -5.82
CA ASP A 57 -10.80 -7.18 -7.15
C ASP A 57 -9.62 -6.85 -8.09
N ASP A 58 -9.40 -7.69 -9.12
CA ASP A 58 -8.36 -7.47 -10.13
C ASP A 58 -8.48 -6.10 -10.82
N GLU A 59 -9.71 -5.58 -10.97
CA GLU A 59 -9.97 -4.25 -11.53
C GLU A 59 -9.51 -3.11 -10.61
N GLU A 60 -9.40 -3.39 -9.30
CA GLU A 60 -8.93 -2.45 -8.28
C GLU A 60 -7.41 -2.49 -8.10
N LEU A 61 -6.73 -3.50 -8.68
CA LEU A 61 -5.27 -3.67 -8.72
C LEU A 61 -4.60 -2.72 -9.72
N ILE A 62 -4.93 -1.44 -9.61
CA ILE A 62 -4.39 -0.39 -10.45
C ILE A 62 -3.50 0.55 -9.65
N PRO A 63 -2.47 1.15 -10.29
CA PRO A 63 -1.62 2.15 -9.64
C PRO A 63 -2.43 3.28 -9.01
N GLU A 64 -3.54 3.70 -9.61
CA GLU A 64 -4.37 4.77 -9.03
C GLU A 64 -4.86 4.46 -7.60
N ASN A 65 -5.00 3.18 -7.23
CA ASN A 65 -5.38 2.77 -5.88
C ASN A 65 -4.19 2.33 -5.02
N LEU A 66 -3.13 1.78 -5.61
CA LEU A 66 -2.06 1.07 -4.90
C LEU A 66 -0.67 1.69 -5.05
N ASP A 67 -0.54 2.79 -5.80
CA ASP A 67 0.75 3.41 -6.12
C ASP A 67 1.32 4.25 -4.97
N SER A 68 0.53 4.66 -3.98
CA SER A 68 1.03 5.46 -2.86
C SER A 68 0.30 5.14 -1.56
N ILE A 69 0.89 5.51 -0.42
CA ILE A 69 0.27 5.26 0.90
C ILE A 69 -1.07 6.00 0.99
N ASN A 70 -1.14 7.23 0.45
CA ASN A 70 -2.38 7.99 0.39
C ASN A 70 -3.45 7.28 -0.44
N ASN A 71 -3.10 6.76 -1.62
CA ASN A 71 -4.05 6.05 -2.48
C ASN A 71 -4.60 4.80 -1.78
N VAL A 72 -3.71 4.00 -1.19
CA VAL A 72 -4.09 2.77 -0.48
C VAL A 72 -4.96 3.11 0.73
N THR A 73 -4.62 4.15 1.48
CA THR A 73 -5.40 4.59 2.63
C THR A 73 -6.79 5.05 2.21
N ALA A 74 -6.88 5.90 1.17
CA ALA A 74 -8.16 6.38 0.65
C ALA A 74 -9.03 5.23 0.11
N TYR A 75 -8.40 4.26 -0.58
CA TYR A 75 -9.06 3.06 -1.06
C TYR A 75 -9.63 2.21 0.08
N LEU A 76 -8.85 1.96 1.12
CA LEU A 76 -9.31 1.24 2.32
C LEU A 76 -10.45 1.97 3.02
N GLU A 77 -10.35 3.30 3.15
CA GLU A 77 -11.41 4.10 3.75
C GLU A 77 -12.71 4.00 2.95
N GLN A 78 -12.65 3.91 1.62
CA GLN A 78 -13.83 3.68 0.80
C GLN A 78 -14.42 2.29 0.96
N LYS A 79 -13.60 1.24 1.15
CA LYS A 79 -14.10 -0.12 1.42
C LYS A 79 -14.68 -0.31 2.81
N MET A 80 -14.16 0.41 3.80
CA MET A 80 -14.60 0.30 5.21
C MET A 80 -15.80 1.19 5.55
N ALA A 81 -16.17 2.13 4.67
CA ALA A 81 -17.29 3.04 4.85
C ALA A 81 -18.65 2.37 4.57
#